data_AF-A0A382ZBH6-F1
#
_entry.id   AF-A0A382ZBH6-F1
#
_cell.length_a   1.000
_cell.length_b   1.000
_cell.length_c   1.000
_cell.angle_alpha   90.00
_cell.angle_beta   90.00
_cell.angle_gamma   90.00
#
_symmetry.space_group_name_H-M   'P 1'
#
loop_
_entity.id
_entity.type
_entity.pdbx_description
1 polymer ?
#
loop_
_entity_poly.entity_id
_entity_poly.type
_entity_poly.pdbx_seq_one_letter_code
_entity_poly.pdbx_strand_id
1 'polypeptide(L)' 'GLIEMKIAKYCPVSETLILTHCGGGGRASLAALTLQKMGYTNVHAITATFEDIKDTFS' A
#
# COMPACT_ATOMS: atom_id res chain seq x y z
N GLY A 1 -8.06 7.77 -7.28
CA GLY A 1 -9.53 7.73 -7.31
C GLY A 1 -10.13 6.48 -6.66
N LEU A 2 -9.85 5.29 -7.21
CA LEU A 2 -10.55 4.06 -6.77
C LEU A 2 -10.15 3.59 -5.37
N ILE A 3 -8.90 3.82 -4.96
CA ILE A 3 -8.39 3.42 -3.65
C ILE A 3 -9.09 4.24 -2.56
N GLU A 4 -9.15 5.55 -2.76
CA GLU A 4 -9.77 6.52 -1.87
C GLU A 4 -11.27 6.23 -1.65
N MET A 5 -11.97 5.75 -2.68
CA MET A 5 -13.38 5.37 -2.60
C MET A 5 -13.63 4.05 -1.87
N LYS A 6 -12.66 3.13 -1.89
CA LYS A 6 -12.86 1.75 -1.40
C LYS A 6 -12.20 1.49 -0.06
N ILE A 7 -11.15 2.23 0.29
CA ILE A 7 -10.30 1.90 1.43
C ILE A 7 -11.07 1.89 2.75
N ALA A 8 -11.98 2.83 2.97
CA ALA A 8 -12.79 2.89 4.19
C ALA A 8 -13.66 1.64 4.41
N LYS A 9 -14.05 0.93 3.33
CA LYS A 9 -14.80 -0.32 3.42
C LYS A 9 -13.92 -1.50 3.84
N TYR A 10 -12.66 -1.53 3.39
CA TYR A 10 -11.75 -2.66 3.63
C TYR A 10 -10.89 -2.47 4.87
N CYS A 11 -10.46 -1.22 5.13
CA CYS A 11 -9.66 -0.81 6.27
C CYS A 11 -10.41 0.34 6.97
N PRO A 12 -11.41 0.02 7.82
CA PRO A 12 -12.17 1.05 8.53
C PRO A 12 -11.37 1.71 9.65
N VAL A 13 -10.31 1.05 10.15
CA VAL A 13 -9.42 1.58 11.19
C VAL A 13 -8.19 2.20 10.54
N SER A 14 -7.85 3.42 10.93
CA SER A 14 -6.73 4.19 10.36
C SER A 14 -5.35 3.58 10.68
N GLU A 15 -5.26 2.82 11.76
CA GLU A 15 -4.02 2.17 12.22
C GLU A 15 -3.79 0.78 11.60
N THR A 16 -4.75 0.27 10.81
CA THR A 16 -4.59 -1.00 10.10
C THR A 16 -3.34 -0.97 9.25
N LEU A 17 -2.50 -1.99 9.38
CA LEU A 17 -1.33 -2.16 8.53
C LEU A 17 -1.77 -2.33 7.07
N ILE A 18 -1.37 -1.40 6.22
CA ILE A 18 -1.64 -1.44 4.77
C ILE A 18 -0.31 -1.49 4.03
N LEU A 19 -0.12 -2.55 3.25
CA LEU A 19 1.03 -2.71 2.37
C LEU A 19 0.57 -2.52 0.93
N THR A 20 1.12 -1.52 0.23
CA THR A 20 0.85 -1.31 -1.19
C THR A 20 1.98 -1.90 -2.02
N HIS A 21 1.66 -2.56 -3.13
CA HIS A 21 2.65 -3.12 -4.05
C HIS A 21 2.26 -2.84 -5.49
N CYS A 22 3.26 -2.70 -6.35
CA CYS A 22 3.10 -2.72 -7.80
C CYS A 22 4.39 -3.25 -8.42
N GLY A 23 4.34 -3.68 -9.68
CA GLY A 23 5.51 -4.31 -10.33
C GLY A 23 6.79 -3.47 -10.44
N GLY A 24 6.79 -2.19 -10.09
CA GLY A 24 7.99 -1.34 -10.09
C GLY A 24 8.00 -0.24 -9.02
N GLY A 25 7.24 -0.40 -7.93
CA GLY A 25 7.19 0.54 -6.79
C GLY A 25 6.49 1.89 -7.02
N GLY A 26 6.56 2.52 -8.20
CA GLY A 26 6.08 3.91 -8.39
C GLY A 26 4.60 4.14 -8.05
N ARG A 27 3.71 3.24 -8.50
CA ARG A 27 2.27 3.31 -8.17
C ARG A 27 1.98 2.97 -6.71
N ALA A 28 2.77 2.06 -6.14
CA ALA A 28 2.64 1.67 -4.74
C ALA A 28 2.95 2.85 -3.82
N SER A 29 4.04 3.57 -4.09
CA SER A 29 4.44 4.76 -3.33
C SER A 29 3.39 5.87 -3.42
N LEU A 30 2.83 6.12 -4.61
CA LEU A 30 1.76 7.11 -4.77
C LEU A 30 0.50 6.72 -4.00
N ALA A 31 0.10 5.44 -4.05
CA ALA A 31 -1.05 4.94 -3.29
C ALA A 31 -0.82 5.06 -1.78
N ALA A 32 0.36 4.70 -1.28
CA ALA A 32 0.71 4.83 0.13
C ALA A 32 0.66 6.28 0.60
N LEU A 33 1.25 7.21 -0.18
CA LEU A 33 1.21 8.63 0.12
C LEU A 33 -0.22 9.18 0.17
N THR A 34 -1.08 8.77 -0.77
CA THR A 34 -2.49 9.18 -0.79
C THR A 34 -3.22 8.68 0.45
N LEU A 35 -3.02 7.43 0.86
CA LEU A 35 -3.64 6.87 2.07
C LEU A 35 -3.15 7.56 3.34
N GLN A 36 -1.86 7.88 3.43
CA GLN A 36 -1.32 8.67 4.54
C GLN A 36 -1.97 10.05 4.61
N LYS A 37 -2.15 10.74 3.47
CA LYS A 37 -2.87 12.02 3.41
C LYS A 37 -4.34 11.91 3.81
N MET A 38 -4.95 10.74 3.69
CA MET A 38 -6.32 10.47 4.15
C MET A 38 -6.40 10.15 5.66
N GLY A 39 -5.27 10.04 6.36
CA GLY A 39 -5.22 9.79 7.80
C GLY A 39 -4.91 8.35 8.21
N TYR A 40 -4.58 7.48 7.26
CA TYR A 40 -4.07 6.14 7.58
C TYR A 40 -2.62 6.25 8.06
N THR A 41 -2.33 5.81 9.28
CA THR A 41 -1.04 6.06 9.94
C THR A 41 -0.04 4.93 9.73
N ASN A 42 -0.50 3.72 9.38
CA ASN A 42 0.33 2.54 9.25
C ASN A 42 0.35 1.99 7.81
N VAL A 43 0.85 2.81 6.88
CA VAL A 43 0.87 2.49 5.44
C VAL A 43 2.29 2.49 4.90
N HIS A 44 2.67 1.39 4.23
CA HIS A 44 4.00 1.21 3.65
C HIS A 44 3.92 0.75 2.20
N ALA A 45 4.81 1.29 1.35
CA ALA A 45 4.93 0.88 -0.03
C ALA A 45 6.05 -0.14 -0.19
N ILE A 46 5.71 -1.30 -0.75
CA ILE A 46 6.69 -2.30 -1.16
C ILE A 46 7.15 -1.93 -2.57
N THR A 47 8.41 -1.49 -2.66
CA THR A 47 9.05 -1.09 -3.92
C THR A 47 9.81 -2.21 -4.62
N ALA A 48 10.00 -3.34 -3.93
CA ALA A 48 10.64 -4.54 -4.47
C ALA A 48 9.82 -5.14 -5.63
N THR A 49 10.50 -5.79 -6.57
CA THR A 49 9.81 -6.53 -7.65
C THR A 49 9.13 -7.77 -7.08
N PHE A 50 8.27 -8.40 -7.89
CA PHE A 50 7.69 -9.67 -7.49
C PHE A 50 8.75 -10.76 -7.35
N GLU A 51 9.77 -10.78 -8.21
CA GLU A 51 10.88 -11.73 -8.10
C GLU A 51 11.61 -11.58 -6.76
N ASP A 52 11.98 -10.35 -6.38
CA ASP A 52 12.70 -10.10 -5.12
C ASP A 52 11.90 -10.56 -3.89
N ILE A 53 10.58 -10.31 -3.90
CA ILE A 53 9.68 -10.75 -2.84
C ILE A 53 9.65 -12.28 -2.79
N LYS A 54 9.44 -12.92 -3.95
CA LYS A 54 9.37 -14.38 -4.05
C LYS A 54 10.65 -15.03 -3.52
N ASP A 55 11.80 -14.54 -3.92
CA ASP A 55 13.11 -15.08 -3.52
C ASP A 55 13.40 -14.89 -2.02
N THR A 56 12.87 -13.81 -1.41
CA THR A 56 13.04 -13.56 0.03
C THR A 56 12.22 -14.54 0.91
N PHE A 57 11.09 -15.04 0.39
CA PHE A 57 10.15 -15.89 1.14
C PHE A 57 10.19 -17.38 0.73
N SER A 58 11.06 -17.76 -0.21
CA SER A 58 11.33 -19.14 -0.62
C SER A 58 12.50 -19.74 0.16
#